data_AF-A0A820DKY1-F1
#
_entry.id   AF-A0A820DKY1-F1
#
_cell.length_a   1.000
_cell.length_b   1.000
_cell.length_c   1.000
_cell.angle_alpha   90.00
_cell.angle_beta   90.00
_cell.angle_gamma   90.00
#
_symmetry.space_group_name_H-M   'P 1'
#
loop_
_entity.id
_entity.type
_entity.pdbx_description
1 polymer ?
#
loop_
_entity_poly.entity_id
_entity_poly.type
_entity_poly.pdbx_seq_one_letter_code
_entity_poly.pdbx_strand_id
1 'polypeptide(L)'
;MVFIGNNSHQQKENSQKQILQGPVVVTRNPCFHPGDIRKLTAVDLPALHELKNVIVFPMQEPRPHPMEMSGGDLDSDTFWISSNPNLIFSKNEKPFDYQDQEDQANNETKSLINVQYTIQNVCDFFGEYIAADNLGLIANRHLAFADQLKEGVKHDKCLQLARMHRYVRLKIYNVKTKTNLAHE
;
A
#
# COMPACT_ATOMS: atom_id res chain seq x y z
N MET A 1 -3.30 4.04 -16.53
CA MET A 1 -3.44 5.51 -16.70
C MET A 1 -4.02 6.07 -15.41
N VAL A 2 -3.86 7.35 -15.07
CA VAL A 2 -4.44 7.98 -13.85
C VAL A 2 -4.77 9.45 -14.09
N PHE A 3 -5.73 10.02 -13.37
CA PHE A 3 -5.93 11.48 -13.32
C PHE A 3 -5.36 12.03 -12.01
N ILE A 4 -4.63 13.15 -12.06
CA ILE A 4 -4.05 13.78 -10.88
C ILE A 4 -4.34 15.28 -10.95
N GLY A 5 -5.19 15.75 -10.04
CA GLY A 5 -5.47 17.17 -9.85
C GLY A 5 -4.84 17.66 -8.55
N ASN A 6 -3.97 18.67 -8.61
CA ASN A 6 -3.37 19.28 -7.43
C ASN A 6 -3.60 20.79 -7.41
N ASN A 7 -3.75 21.35 -6.21
CA ASN A 7 -3.60 22.79 -6.01
C ASN A 7 -2.10 23.11 -5.94
N SER A 8 -1.67 24.15 -6.62
CA SER A 8 -0.27 24.60 -6.51
C SER A 8 0.07 24.91 -5.05
N HIS A 9 1.17 24.35 -4.54
CA HIS A 9 1.65 24.53 -3.15
C HIS A 9 1.93 26.00 -2.76
N GLN A 10 1.82 26.94 -3.69
CA GLN A 10 1.84 28.36 -3.38
C GLN A 10 0.46 28.78 -2.85
N GLN A 11 0.33 28.82 -1.52
CA GLN A 11 -0.73 29.51 -0.77
C GLN A 11 -0.73 31.03 -1.08
N LYS A 12 -1.09 31.41 -2.30
CA LYS A 12 -1.55 32.74 -2.64
C LYS A 12 -2.96 32.57 -3.18
N GLU A 13 -3.85 33.51 -2.87
CA GLU A 13 -5.31 33.52 -3.16
C GLU A 13 -5.71 33.35 -4.66
N ASN A 14 -4.76 32.98 -5.52
CA ASN A 14 -4.89 32.74 -6.96
C ASN A 14 -4.18 31.45 -7.42
N SER A 15 -4.09 30.42 -6.57
CA SER A 15 -3.46 29.12 -6.91
C SER A 15 -4.13 28.50 -8.15
N GLN A 16 -3.46 28.57 -9.30
CA GLN A 16 -3.92 27.87 -10.51
C GLN A 16 -3.92 26.36 -10.24
N LYS A 17 -5.03 25.71 -10.61
CA LYS A 17 -5.17 24.26 -10.59
C LYS A 17 -4.17 23.67 -11.57
N GLN A 18 -3.38 22.70 -11.11
CA GLN A 18 -2.47 21.95 -11.96
C GLN A 18 -3.02 20.54 -12.19
N ILE A 19 -3.21 20.20 -13.45
CA ILE A 19 -3.50 18.83 -13.88
C ILE A 19 -2.19 18.25 -14.39
N LEU A 20 -1.74 17.15 -13.80
CA LEU A 20 -0.53 16.48 -14.27
C LEU A 20 -0.82 15.69 -15.55
N GLN A 21 0.11 15.74 -16.49
CA GLN A 21 0.06 14.98 -17.73
C GLN A 21 1.41 14.30 -17.98
N GLY A 22 1.37 13.12 -18.60
CA GLY A 22 2.57 12.35 -18.96
C GLY A 22 3.04 11.38 -17.87
N PRO A 23 4.28 10.88 -17.96
CA PRO A 23 4.79 9.86 -17.05
C PRO A 23 4.90 10.37 -15.61
N VAL A 24 4.39 9.58 -14.67
CA VAL A 24 4.48 9.84 -13.23
C VAL A 24 4.90 8.57 -12.51
N VAL A 25 5.66 8.72 -11.43
CA VAL A 25 5.89 7.66 -10.45
C VAL A 25 4.88 7.80 -9.34
N VAL A 26 4.23 6.71 -8.99
CA VAL A 26 3.26 6.59 -7.90
C VAL A 26 3.68 5.43 -7.01
N THR A 27 3.63 5.63 -5.70
CA THR A 27 3.83 4.54 -4.73
C THR A 27 3.06 4.82 -3.46
N ARG A 28 2.96 3.80 -2.60
CA ARG A 28 2.38 3.87 -1.27
C ARG A 28 3.42 3.45 -0.24
N ASN A 29 3.44 4.14 0.89
CA ASN A 29 4.28 3.75 2.02
C ASN A 29 3.52 2.82 2.97
N PRO A 30 4.20 1.81 3.55
CA PRO A 30 5.60 1.46 3.33
C PRO A 30 5.81 0.70 2.01
N CYS A 31 6.93 0.97 1.33
CA CYS A 31 7.32 0.37 0.06
C CYS A 31 8.52 -0.57 0.25
N PHE A 32 8.33 -1.88 0.04
CA PHE A 32 9.36 -2.89 0.27
C PHE A 32 9.71 -3.65 -1.01
N HIS A 33 8.70 -4.13 -1.72
CA HIS A 33 8.92 -4.89 -2.93
C HIS A 33 9.25 -3.93 -4.09
N PRO A 34 10.20 -4.26 -4.99
CA PRO A 34 10.51 -3.39 -6.14
C PRO A 34 9.28 -3.06 -7.02
N GLY A 35 8.30 -3.96 -7.05
CA GLY A 35 7.02 -3.79 -7.75
C GLY A 35 6.04 -2.80 -7.10
N ASP A 36 6.27 -2.36 -5.86
CA ASP A 36 5.41 -1.41 -5.12
C ASP A 36 5.51 0.03 -5.66
N ILE A 37 6.49 0.29 -6.52
CA ILE A 37 6.64 1.57 -7.21
C ILE A 37 6.14 1.40 -8.64
N ARG A 38 5.18 2.25 -9.03
CA ARG A 38 4.52 2.18 -10.33
C ARG A 38 4.81 3.43 -11.14
N LYS A 39 5.32 3.25 -12.35
CA LYS A 39 5.25 4.23 -13.42
C LYS A 39 3.89 4.13 -14.08
N LEU A 40 3.13 5.21 -13.99
CA LEU A 40 1.82 5.37 -14.60
C LEU A 40 1.83 6.57 -15.56
N THR A 41 0.80 6.68 -16.38
CA THR A 41 0.60 7.84 -17.25
C THR A 41 -0.53 8.69 -16.70
N ALA A 42 -0.20 9.91 -16.30
CA ALA A 42 -1.16 10.94 -15.94
C ALA A 42 -1.85 11.46 -17.21
N VAL A 43 -3.17 11.50 -17.20
CA VAL A 43 -4.01 11.93 -18.32
C VAL A 43 -4.94 13.05 -17.89
N ASP A 44 -5.20 13.97 -18.81
CA ASP A 44 -6.20 15.01 -18.60
C ASP A 44 -7.58 14.49 -19.01
N LEU A 45 -8.54 14.62 -18.08
CA LEU A 45 -9.91 14.20 -18.25
C LEU A 45 -10.82 15.35 -17.80
N PRO A 46 -11.42 16.12 -18.73
CA PRO A 46 -12.29 17.26 -18.42
C PRO A 46 -13.40 16.95 -17.41
N ALA A 47 -13.99 15.74 -17.48
CA ALA A 47 -15.02 15.31 -16.55
C ALA A 47 -14.56 15.24 -15.07
N LEU A 48 -13.25 15.19 -14.82
CA LEU A 48 -12.65 15.12 -13.48
C LEU A 48 -12.06 16.47 -13.03
N HIS A 49 -12.29 17.56 -13.78
CA HIS A 49 -11.74 18.88 -13.49
C HIS A 49 -12.25 19.53 -12.21
N GLU A 50 -13.32 19.02 -11.60
CA GLU A 50 -13.74 19.51 -10.27
C GLU A 50 -12.95 18.86 -9.13
N LEU A 51 -12.33 17.71 -9.37
CA LEU A 51 -11.57 16.97 -8.35
C LEU A 51 -10.19 17.61 -8.11
N LYS A 52 -9.86 17.86 -6.85
CA LYS A 52 -8.65 18.56 -6.39
C LYS A 52 -7.97 17.80 -5.27
N ASN A 53 -6.64 17.82 -5.26
CA ASN A 53 -5.76 17.13 -4.30
C ASN A 53 -6.04 15.63 -4.22
N VAL A 54 -6.34 15.02 -5.38
CA VAL A 54 -6.63 13.59 -5.49
C VAL A 54 -5.96 12.99 -6.70
N ILE A 55 -5.70 11.69 -6.59
CA ILE A 55 -5.41 10.80 -7.70
C ILE A 55 -6.65 9.94 -7.95
N VAL A 56 -7.04 9.79 -9.21
CA VAL A 56 -8.15 8.92 -9.63
C VAL A 56 -7.56 7.78 -10.45
N PHE A 57 -7.81 6.56 -9.99
CA PHE A 57 -7.40 5.35 -10.68
C PHE A 57 -8.54 4.83 -11.57
N PRO A 58 -8.22 4.23 -12.73
CA PRO A 58 -9.20 3.57 -13.57
C PRO A 58 -9.76 2.34 -12.85
N MET A 59 -11.03 2.08 -13.07
CA MET A 59 -11.72 0.90 -12.55
C MET A 59 -11.49 -0.35 -13.42
N GLN A 60 -10.98 -0.18 -14.64
CA GLN A 60 -10.82 -1.25 -15.64
C GLN A 60 -9.37 -1.74 -15.71
N GLU A 61 -9.02 -2.76 -14.94
CA GLU A 61 -7.83 -3.61 -15.09
C GLU A 61 -8.11 -4.93 -14.31
N PRO A 62 -7.45 -6.07 -14.63
CA PRO A 62 -7.60 -7.30 -13.86
C PRO A 62 -7.08 -7.20 -12.41
N ARG A 63 -6.25 -6.19 -12.09
CA ARG A 63 -5.80 -5.86 -10.74
C ARG A 63 -5.79 -4.32 -10.56
N PRO A 64 -6.48 -3.76 -9.54
CA PRO A 64 -6.48 -2.32 -9.30
C PRO A 64 -5.09 -1.75 -8.99
N HIS A 65 -4.74 -0.58 -9.53
CA HIS A 65 -3.43 0.07 -9.27
C HIS A 65 -3.09 0.27 -7.78
N PRO A 66 -4.02 0.67 -6.90
CA PRO A 66 -3.75 0.72 -5.45
C PRO A 66 -3.20 -0.59 -4.89
N MET A 67 -3.76 -1.72 -5.33
CA MET A 67 -3.35 -3.05 -4.90
C MET A 67 -1.96 -3.43 -5.39
N GLU A 68 -1.50 -2.87 -6.51
CA GLU A 68 -0.14 -3.07 -7.00
C GLU A 68 0.92 -2.41 -6.10
N MET A 69 0.52 -1.49 -5.21
CA MET A 69 1.40 -0.67 -4.38
C MET A 69 1.25 -1.03 -2.91
N SER A 70 2.09 -1.95 -2.43
CA SER A 70 2.07 -2.41 -1.03
C SER A 70 0.74 -3.06 -0.61
N GLY A 71 -0.09 -3.52 -1.55
CA GLY A 71 -1.44 -4.05 -1.27
C GLY A 71 -2.37 -2.98 -0.69
N GLY A 72 -2.35 -1.78 -1.28
CA GLY A 72 -3.21 -0.69 -0.87
C GLY A 72 -4.63 -0.81 -1.42
N ASP A 73 -5.52 -0.03 -0.83
CA ASP A 73 -6.89 0.16 -1.27
C ASP A 73 -7.20 1.68 -1.36
N LEU A 74 -8.47 2.08 -1.24
CA LEU A 74 -8.89 3.47 -1.30
C LEU A 74 -9.62 3.91 -0.01
N ASP A 75 -9.44 3.17 1.09
CA ASP A 75 -10.18 3.40 2.35
C ASP A 75 -9.53 4.44 3.28
N SER A 76 -8.29 4.84 2.98
CA SER A 76 -7.52 5.85 3.72
C SER A 76 -6.14 6.12 3.11
N ASP A 77 -5.79 5.38 2.05
CA ASP A 77 -4.46 5.37 1.49
C ASP A 77 -4.06 6.70 0.86
N THR A 78 -2.83 7.11 1.17
CA THR A 78 -2.18 8.26 0.56
C THR A 78 -1.05 7.79 -0.35
N PHE A 79 -0.94 8.44 -1.51
CA PHE A 79 0.03 8.08 -2.53
C PHE A 79 1.10 9.15 -2.63
N TRP A 80 2.35 8.71 -2.68
CA TRP A 80 3.45 9.58 -3.09
C TRP A 80 3.50 9.61 -4.62
N ILE A 81 3.55 10.82 -5.18
CA ILE A 81 3.50 11.06 -6.63
C ILE A 81 4.66 11.96 -7.02
N SER A 82 5.37 11.61 -8.09
CA SER A 82 6.40 12.46 -8.68
C SER A 82 6.38 12.44 -10.19
N SER A 83 6.43 13.63 -10.79
CA SER A 83 6.64 13.85 -12.22
C SER A 83 8.10 14.24 -12.54
N ASN A 84 9.02 14.11 -11.59
CA ASN A 84 10.42 14.47 -11.79
C ASN A 84 11.06 13.53 -12.82
N PRO A 85 11.57 14.03 -13.96
CA PRO A 85 12.16 13.20 -15.01
C PRO A 85 13.28 12.28 -14.52
N ASN A 86 14.06 12.71 -13.51
CA ASN A 86 15.17 11.93 -12.95
C ASN A 86 14.70 10.72 -12.12
N LEU A 87 13.44 10.70 -11.71
CA LEU A 87 12.85 9.60 -10.94
C LEU A 87 12.00 8.67 -11.82
N ILE A 88 11.70 9.06 -13.06
CA ILE A 88 10.97 8.21 -14.00
C ILE A 88 11.87 7.09 -14.50
N PHE A 89 11.60 5.86 -14.05
CA PHE A 89 12.31 4.67 -14.51
C PHE A 89 11.74 4.12 -15.83
N SER A 90 12.46 3.19 -16.47
CA SER A 90 12.10 2.68 -17.79
C SER A 90 10.87 1.77 -17.77
N LYS A 91 10.85 0.79 -16.87
CA LYS A 91 9.87 -0.30 -16.84
C LYS A 91 9.41 -0.63 -15.42
N ASN A 92 8.11 -0.91 -15.27
CA ASN A 92 7.52 -1.47 -14.05
C ASN A 92 8.03 -2.90 -13.78
N GLU A 93 8.46 -3.13 -12.55
CA GLU A 93 8.63 -4.48 -12.02
C GLU A 93 7.26 -5.16 -11.85
N LYS A 94 7.25 -6.49 -11.81
CA LYS A 94 6.02 -7.24 -11.55
C LYS A 94 5.49 -6.85 -10.15
N PRO A 95 4.22 -6.44 -10.02
CA PRO A 95 3.63 -6.21 -8.70
C PRO A 95 3.76 -7.45 -7.84
N PHE A 96 3.99 -7.25 -6.54
CA PHE A 96 3.94 -8.35 -5.60
C PHE A 96 2.50 -8.89 -5.54
N ASP A 97 2.35 -10.21 -5.37
CA ASP A 97 1.01 -10.80 -5.36
C ASP A 97 0.37 -10.63 -3.99
N TYR A 98 -0.36 -9.52 -3.79
CA TYR A 98 -1.04 -9.24 -2.53
C TYR A 98 -2.33 -10.06 -2.31
N GLN A 99 -2.79 -10.86 -3.28
CA GLN A 99 -4.07 -11.60 -3.21
C GLN A 99 -3.98 -12.94 -2.46
N ASP A 100 -2.91 -13.71 -2.65
CA ASP A 100 -2.80 -15.13 -2.24
C ASP A 100 -3.02 -15.46 -0.74
N GLN A 101 -3.09 -14.47 0.15
CA GLN A 101 -3.24 -14.69 1.60
C GLN A 101 -4.52 -14.12 2.22
N GLU A 102 -5.26 -13.27 1.50
CA GLU A 102 -6.60 -12.84 1.95
C GLU A 102 -7.61 -13.99 1.86
N ASP A 103 -7.47 -14.86 0.85
CA ASP A 103 -8.34 -16.02 0.67
C ASP A 103 -8.22 -17.07 1.78
N GLN A 104 -7.03 -17.22 2.39
CA GLN A 104 -6.87 -18.11 3.55
C GLN A 104 -7.45 -17.48 4.84
N ALA A 105 -7.33 -16.17 5.01
CA ALA A 105 -7.90 -15.45 6.14
C ALA A 105 -9.44 -15.44 6.11
N ASN A 106 -10.03 -15.25 4.92
CA ASN A 106 -11.48 -15.23 4.71
C ASN A 106 -12.17 -16.56 5.03
N ASN A 107 -11.45 -17.68 4.89
CA ASN A 107 -11.98 -19.00 5.24
C ASN A 107 -12.10 -19.22 6.76
N GLU A 108 -11.26 -18.57 7.58
CA GLU A 108 -11.40 -18.59 9.03
C GLU A 108 -12.49 -17.62 9.52
N THR A 109 -12.59 -16.45 8.89
CA THR A 109 -13.53 -15.38 9.31
C THR A 109 -15.01 -15.78 9.15
N LYS A 110 -15.34 -16.64 8.17
CA LYS A 110 -16.70 -17.19 8.00
C LYS A 110 -17.19 -18.04 9.19
N SER A 111 -16.30 -18.49 10.08
CA SER A 111 -16.66 -19.26 11.27
C SER A 111 -17.00 -18.41 12.50
N LEU A 112 -16.90 -17.07 12.42
CA LEU A 112 -16.97 -16.19 13.59
C LEU A 112 -18.35 -15.58 13.87
N ILE A 113 -19.36 -15.93 13.06
CA ILE A 113 -20.74 -15.43 13.18
C ILE A 113 -21.44 -16.16 14.35
N ASN A 114 -20.98 -15.91 15.59
CA ASN A 114 -21.60 -16.22 16.91
C ASN A 114 -20.57 -16.28 18.07
N VAL A 115 -19.38 -15.70 17.93
CA VAL A 115 -18.37 -15.74 19.01
C VAL A 115 -18.65 -14.65 20.03
N GLN A 116 -18.97 -15.03 21.27
CA GLN A 116 -18.92 -14.11 22.41
C GLN A 116 -17.45 -13.91 22.81
N TYR A 117 -16.96 -12.66 22.72
CA TYR A 117 -15.60 -12.31 23.13
C TYR A 117 -15.53 -12.13 24.65
N THR A 118 -14.52 -12.75 25.27
CA THR A 118 -14.22 -12.62 26.70
C THR A 118 -13.01 -11.71 26.94
N ILE A 119 -12.85 -11.22 28.18
CA ILE A 119 -11.62 -10.48 28.59
C ILE A 119 -10.37 -11.32 28.33
N GLN A 120 -10.44 -12.65 28.51
CA GLN A 120 -9.32 -13.54 28.22
C GLN A 120 -8.94 -13.50 26.74
N ASN A 121 -9.90 -13.47 25.81
CA ASN A 121 -9.61 -13.34 24.39
C ASN A 121 -8.91 -12.02 24.05
N VAL A 122 -9.24 -10.94 24.76
CA VAL A 122 -8.55 -9.65 24.63
C VAL A 122 -7.12 -9.74 25.15
N CYS A 123 -6.90 -10.38 26.31
CA CYS A 123 -5.56 -10.60 26.85
C CYS A 123 -4.69 -11.46 25.93
N ASP A 124 -5.24 -12.56 25.42
CA ASP A 124 -4.56 -13.46 24.48
C ASP A 124 -4.22 -12.71 23.19
N PHE A 125 -5.14 -11.88 22.68
CA PHE A 125 -4.87 -11.01 21.55
C PHE A 125 -3.67 -10.10 21.78
N PHE A 126 -3.64 -9.34 22.88
CA PHE A 126 -2.52 -8.44 23.14
C PHE A 126 -1.21 -9.22 23.31
N GLY A 127 -1.23 -10.39 23.95
CA GLY A 127 -0.08 -11.26 24.06
C GLY A 127 0.47 -11.72 22.70
N GLU A 128 -0.42 -12.21 21.82
CA GLU A 128 -0.06 -12.61 20.46
C GLU A 128 0.42 -11.44 19.61
N TYR A 129 -0.24 -10.28 19.72
CA TYR A 129 0.15 -9.07 19.00
C TYR A 129 1.56 -8.63 19.39
N ILE A 130 1.85 -8.52 20.69
CA ILE A 130 3.17 -8.11 21.19
C ILE A 130 4.25 -9.12 20.76
N ALA A 131 3.94 -10.42 20.80
CA ALA A 131 4.89 -11.45 20.37
C ALA A 131 5.13 -11.45 18.85
N ALA A 132 4.13 -11.07 18.06
CA ALA A 132 4.20 -11.06 16.59
C ALA A 132 4.72 -9.75 15.99
N ASP A 133 4.65 -8.62 16.72
CA ASP A 133 5.03 -7.32 16.20
C ASP A 133 6.56 -7.16 16.07
N ASN A 134 7.05 -7.58 14.90
CA ASN A 134 8.44 -7.45 14.50
C ASN A 134 8.61 -6.61 13.23
N LEU A 135 7.59 -5.81 12.86
CA LEU A 135 7.59 -5.01 11.63
C LEU A 135 8.78 -4.05 11.58
N GLY A 136 9.07 -3.36 12.68
CA GLY A 136 10.21 -2.45 12.77
C GLY A 136 11.57 -3.14 12.58
N LEU A 137 11.72 -4.36 13.11
CA LEU A 137 12.95 -5.14 12.95
C LEU A 137 13.13 -5.58 11.49
N ILE A 138 12.06 -6.02 10.84
CA ILE A 138 12.07 -6.38 9.42
C ILE A 138 12.40 -5.15 8.56
N ALA A 139 11.80 -4.00 8.85
CA ALA A 139 12.05 -2.75 8.14
C ALA A 139 13.52 -2.32 8.22
N ASN A 140 14.09 -2.30 9.42
CA ASN A 140 15.48 -1.91 9.62
C ASN A 140 16.46 -2.87 8.95
N ARG A 141 16.19 -4.19 9.00
CA ARG A 141 17.01 -5.19 8.29
C ARG A 141 16.91 -5.05 6.78
N HIS A 142 15.71 -4.78 6.26
CA HIS A 142 15.50 -4.58 4.83
C HIS A 142 16.30 -3.37 4.35
N LEU A 143 16.22 -2.24 5.06
CA LEU A 143 16.99 -1.04 4.75
C LEU A 143 18.50 -1.33 4.76
N ALA A 144 19.01 -1.97 5.83
CA ALA A 144 20.43 -2.30 5.93
C ALA A 144 20.92 -3.20 4.79
N PHE A 145 20.16 -4.23 4.41
CA PHE A 145 20.54 -5.10 3.30
C PHE A 145 20.41 -4.41 1.95
N ALA A 146 19.39 -3.57 1.75
CA ALA A 146 19.23 -2.81 0.52
C ALA A 146 20.39 -1.82 0.30
N ASP A 147 20.92 -1.22 1.37
CA ASP A 147 22.07 -0.32 1.29
C ASP A 147 23.40 -1.06 1.09
N GLN A 148 23.56 -2.25 1.69
CA GLN A 148 24.83 -2.99 1.67
C GLN A 148 25.04 -3.88 0.42
N LEU A 149 23.96 -4.44 -0.13
CA LEU A 149 24.04 -5.44 -1.19
C LEU A 149 23.98 -4.78 -2.56
N LYS A 150 24.79 -5.26 -3.51
CA LYS A 150 24.90 -4.68 -4.86
C LYS A 150 23.57 -4.68 -5.63
N GLU A 151 22.72 -5.67 -5.42
CA GLU A 151 21.40 -5.79 -6.04
C GLU A 151 20.32 -4.99 -5.29
N GLY A 152 20.67 -4.37 -4.16
CA GLY A 152 19.79 -3.57 -3.32
C GLY A 152 18.50 -4.30 -2.95
N VAL A 153 17.37 -3.63 -3.17
CA VAL A 153 16.02 -4.17 -2.90
C VAL A 153 15.65 -5.39 -3.74
N LYS A 154 16.38 -5.66 -4.84
CA LYS A 154 16.14 -6.83 -5.70
C LYS A 154 16.83 -8.09 -5.20
N HIS A 155 17.74 -7.97 -4.23
CA HIS A 155 18.44 -9.11 -3.66
C HIS A 155 17.45 -10.03 -2.92
N ASP A 156 17.67 -11.35 -2.98
CA ASP A 156 16.78 -12.36 -2.39
C ASP A 156 16.46 -12.12 -0.90
N LYS A 157 17.45 -11.70 -0.12
CA LYS A 157 17.27 -11.32 1.30
C LYS A 157 16.23 -10.19 1.47
N CYS A 158 16.27 -9.16 0.63
CA CYS A 158 15.30 -8.06 0.66
C CYS A 158 13.92 -8.54 0.24
N LEU A 159 13.85 -9.36 -0.82
CA LEU A 159 12.59 -9.96 -1.27
C LEU A 159 11.98 -10.86 -0.18
N GLN A 160 12.76 -11.66 0.52
CA GLN A 160 12.30 -12.47 1.66
C GLN A 160 11.75 -11.59 2.78
N LEU A 161 12.46 -10.51 3.15
CA LEU A 161 12.00 -9.56 4.16
C LEU A 161 10.72 -8.84 3.73
N ALA A 162 10.55 -8.51 2.45
CA ALA A 162 9.30 -7.95 1.92
C ALA A 162 8.12 -8.93 2.09
N ARG A 163 8.34 -10.23 1.80
CA ARG A 163 7.32 -11.29 2.04
C ARG A 163 6.97 -11.38 3.53
N MET A 164 7.97 -11.37 4.41
CA MET A 164 7.77 -11.42 5.85
C MET A 164 7.02 -10.19 6.38
N HIS A 165 7.39 -9.00 5.92
CA HIS A 165 6.74 -7.74 6.30
C HIS A 165 5.24 -7.79 5.97
N ARG A 166 4.88 -8.25 4.77
CA ARG A 166 3.47 -8.45 4.41
C ARG A 166 2.79 -9.48 5.30
N TYR A 167 3.40 -10.65 5.52
CA TYR A 167 2.81 -11.71 6.33
C TYR A 167 2.46 -11.23 7.74
N VAL A 168 3.36 -10.49 8.37
CA VAL A 168 3.14 -9.92 9.72
C VAL A 168 2.04 -8.87 9.68
N ARG A 169 2.02 -8.00 8.65
CA ARG A 169 0.96 -7.01 8.46
C ARG A 169 -0.41 -7.65 8.31
N LEU A 170 -0.52 -8.75 7.55
CA LEU A 170 -1.75 -9.51 7.39
C LEU A 170 -2.19 -10.17 8.69
N LYS A 171 -1.27 -10.76 9.47
CA LYS A 171 -1.58 -11.27 10.81
C LYS A 171 -2.17 -10.18 11.69
N ILE A 172 -1.51 -9.03 11.78
CA ILE A 172 -2.01 -7.90 12.58
C ILE A 172 -3.38 -7.42 12.07
N TYR A 173 -3.56 -7.30 10.75
CA TYR A 173 -4.83 -6.87 10.14
C TYR A 173 -5.97 -7.85 10.46
N ASN A 174 -5.74 -9.16 10.29
CA ASN A 174 -6.74 -10.18 10.57
C ASN A 174 -7.16 -10.17 12.04
N VAL A 175 -6.25 -9.85 12.95
CA VAL A 175 -6.63 -9.79 14.36
C VAL A 175 -7.43 -8.52 14.67
N LYS A 176 -7.18 -7.40 13.96
CA LYS A 176 -8.01 -6.18 14.03
C LYS A 176 -9.42 -6.38 13.46
N THR A 177 -9.56 -7.07 12.33
CA THR A 177 -10.87 -7.34 11.74
C THR A 177 -11.69 -8.33 12.57
N LYS A 178 -11.04 -9.33 13.20
CA LYS A 178 -11.70 -10.20 14.20
C LYS A 178 -12.28 -9.39 15.37
N THR A 179 -11.61 -8.33 15.84
CA THR A 179 -12.07 -7.49 16.95
C THR A 179 -13.14 -6.46 16.56
N ASN A 180 -13.11 -5.91 15.34
CA ASN A 180 -14.11 -4.91 14.90
C ASN A 180 -15.51 -5.50 14.67
N LEU A 181 -15.62 -6.80 14.37
CA LEU A 181 -16.91 -7.50 14.25
C LEU A 181 -17.64 -7.70 15.60
N ALA A 182 -17.04 -7.28 16.72
CA ALA A 182 -17.64 -7.39 18.06
C ALA A 182 -18.47 -6.15 18.48
N HIS A 183 -18.60 -5.15 17.61
CA HIS A 183 -19.22 -3.86 17.93
C HIS A 183 -20.37 -3.41 17.02
N GLU A 184 -20.90 -4.31 16.17
CA GLU A 184 -22.18 -4.12 15.47
C GLU A 184 -23.24 -5.10 16.00
#